data_AF-A0A078AYN5-F1
#
_entry.id   AF-A0A078AYN5-F1
#
_cell.length_a   1.000
_cell.length_b   1.000
_cell.length_c   1.000
_cell.angle_alpha   90.00
_cell.angle_beta   90.00
_cell.angle_gamma   90.00
#
_symmetry.space_group_name_H-M   'P 1'
#
loop_
_entity.id
_entity.type
_entity.pdbx_description
1 polymer ?
#
loop_
_entity_poly.entity_id
_entity_poly.type
_entity_poly.pdbx_seq_one_letter_code
_entity_poly.pdbx_strand_id
1 'polypeptide(L)'
;MEVCNQKSTIICSLTTNIVLGSIFYYYTFIVEKDEKCLATYISNTPQSLQLKNGRDIVDVSQNFDQVLKLYFWSIVVNVIQDILRLFFFSWDNRKIKNTILMLSLAYLVQLYAFVMNNIYRLRHEGMVCSGDYQTDEQKNEEFFKLTYIEQRGQFLWVFLIVNWTMVACGLCILLLCLAQSDSFVLLNVMQGLCV
;
A
#
# COMPACT_ATOMS: atom_id res chain seq x y z
N MET A 1 -2.38 -17.14 -29.65
CA MET A 1 -2.67 -17.49 -28.24
C MET A 1 -2.21 -16.42 -27.25
N GLU A 2 -1.12 -15.69 -27.51
CA GLU A 2 -0.60 -14.64 -26.61
C GLU A 2 -1.57 -13.45 -26.37
N VAL A 3 -2.29 -13.02 -27.41
CA VAL A 3 -3.23 -11.88 -27.36
C VAL A 3 -4.40 -12.13 -26.39
N CYS A 4 -4.86 -13.38 -26.28
CA CYS A 4 -5.95 -13.74 -25.38
C CYS A 4 -5.51 -13.71 -23.91
N ASN A 5 -4.25 -14.07 -23.65
CA ASN A 5 -3.65 -14.04 -22.31
C ASN A 5 -3.51 -12.60 -21.80
N GLN A 6 -3.07 -11.66 -22.64
CA GLN A 6 -2.85 -10.27 -22.23
C GLN A 6 -4.14 -9.54 -21.81
N LYS A 7 -5.24 -9.73 -22.53
CA LYS A 7 -6.55 -9.15 -22.15
C LYS A 7 -7.04 -9.68 -20.81
N SER A 8 -6.88 -10.98 -20.58
CA SER A 8 -7.23 -11.61 -19.31
C SER A 8 -6.45 -10.98 -18.14
N THR A 9 -5.14 -10.77 -18.29
CA THR A 9 -4.32 -10.13 -17.26
C THR A 9 -4.78 -8.71 -16.94
N ILE A 10 -5.13 -7.91 -17.95
CA ILE A 10 -5.61 -6.53 -17.74
C ILE A 10 -6.96 -6.54 -17.01
N ILE A 11 -7.87 -7.44 -17.37
CA ILE A 11 -9.17 -7.58 -16.68
C ILE A 11 -8.97 -7.98 -15.21
N CYS A 12 -8.12 -8.96 -14.93
CA CYS A 12 -7.81 -9.35 -13.55
C CYS A 12 -7.22 -8.20 -12.73
N SER A 13 -6.29 -7.43 -13.32
CA SER A 13 -5.71 -6.22 -12.72
C SER A 13 -6.80 -5.19 -12.40
N LEU A 14 -7.66 -4.90 -13.37
CA LEU A 14 -8.75 -3.93 -13.22
C LEU A 14 -9.71 -4.34 -12.08
N THR A 15 -10.16 -5.60 -12.07
CA THR A 15 -11.06 -6.10 -11.02
C THR A 15 -10.41 -6.01 -9.64
N THR A 16 -9.13 -6.39 -9.53
CA THR A 16 -8.37 -6.30 -8.27
C THR A 16 -8.26 -4.86 -7.79
N ASN A 17 -7.92 -3.93 -8.68
CA ASN A 17 -7.81 -2.49 -8.38
C ASN A 17 -9.15 -1.87 -7.97
N ILE A 18 -10.27 -2.28 -8.58
CA ILE A 18 -11.62 -1.82 -8.17
C ILE A 18 -11.96 -2.31 -6.76
N VAL A 19 -11.70 -3.58 -6.46
CA VAL A 19 -11.96 -4.15 -5.12
C VAL A 19 -11.09 -3.44 -4.07
N LEU A 20 -9.78 -3.35 -4.31
CA LEU A 20 -8.86 -2.64 -3.42
C LEU A 20 -9.25 -1.17 -3.27
N GLY A 21 -9.59 -0.48 -4.37
CA GLY A 21 -10.02 0.91 -4.35
C GLY A 21 -11.27 1.12 -3.51
N SER A 22 -12.22 0.17 -3.54
CA SER A 22 -13.43 0.20 -2.72
C SER A 22 -13.12 0.01 -1.23
N ILE A 23 -12.22 -0.91 -0.88
CA ILE A 23 -11.75 -1.12 0.49
C ILE A 23 -11.05 0.15 1.01
N PHE A 24 -10.11 0.70 0.23
CA PHE A 24 -9.41 1.94 0.59
C PHE A 24 -10.37 3.13 0.71
N TYR A 25 -11.36 3.24 -0.18
CA TYR A 25 -12.40 4.26 -0.07
C TYR A 25 -13.14 4.17 1.26
N TYR A 26 -13.57 2.96 1.65
CA TYR A 26 -14.27 2.72 2.90
C TYR A 26 -13.43 3.16 4.12
N TYR A 27 -12.18 2.73 4.22
CA TYR A 27 -11.31 3.12 5.34
C TYR A 27 -10.88 4.59 5.32
N THR A 28 -10.76 5.20 4.14
CA THR A 28 -10.36 6.61 4.02
C THR A 28 -11.49 7.57 4.36
N PHE A 29 -12.71 7.29 3.88
CA PHE A 29 -13.79 8.28 3.89
C PHE A 29 -14.97 7.93 4.80
N ILE A 30 -15.06 6.70 5.32
CA ILE A 30 -16.20 6.25 6.14
C ILE A 30 -15.74 5.92 7.55
N VAL A 31 -14.76 5.02 7.70
CA VAL A 31 -14.28 4.55 9.01
C VAL A 31 -13.51 5.66 9.73
N GLU A 32 -13.86 5.95 11.00
CA GLU A 32 -13.08 6.78 11.95
C GLU A 32 -12.62 8.13 11.36
N LYS A 33 -13.43 8.74 10.46
CA LYS A 33 -13.01 9.93 9.70
C LYS A 33 -12.92 11.19 10.56
N ASP A 34 -13.81 11.33 11.53
CA ASP A 34 -13.93 12.53 12.36
C ASP A 34 -13.15 12.40 13.68
N GLU A 35 -12.59 11.22 13.95
CA GLU A 35 -11.84 10.91 15.16
C GLU A 35 -10.38 11.41 15.06
N LYS A 36 -9.94 12.06 16.14
CA LYS A 36 -8.59 12.64 16.24
C LYS A 36 -7.84 11.97 17.37
N CYS A 37 -6.79 11.23 17.01
CA CYS A 37 -5.87 10.67 17.98
C CYS A 37 -4.56 11.46 18.00
N LEU A 38 -4.28 12.03 19.17
CA LEU A 38 -3.04 12.75 19.46
C LEU A 38 -2.19 11.88 20.38
N ALA A 39 -0.92 11.72 20.07
CA ALA A 39 0.00 10.95 20.89
C ALA A 39 1.36 11.64 21.02
N THR A 40 2.12 11.24 22.03
CA THR A 40 3.49 11.69 22.28
C THR A 40 4.39 10.47 22.47
N TYR A 41 5.68 10.61 22.18
CA TYR A 41 6.66 9.53 22.25
C TYR A 41 6.91 8.99 23.67
N ILE A 42 6.44 9.69 24.71
CA ILE A 42 6.68 9.35 26.13
C ILE A 42 5.50 8.56 26.74
N SER A 43 4.30 8.67 26.16
CA SER A 43 3.07 8.11 26.74
C SER A 43 2.59 6.89 25.96
N ASN A 44 2.04 5.90 26.67
CA ASN A 44 1.41 4.72 26.05
C ASN A 44 -0.11 4.90 25.85
N THR A 45 -0.63 6.08 26.18
CA THR A 45 -2.04 6.45 26.01
C THR A 45 -2.15 7.73 25.18
N PRO A 46 -3.22 7.88 24.39
CA PRO A 46 -3.47 9.09 23.64
C PRO A 46 -3.73 10.27 24.57
N GLN A 47 -3.39 11.47 24.09
CA GLN A 47 -3.60 12.71 24.81
C GLN A 47 -4.91 13.38 24.38
N SER A 48 -5.55 14.06 25.33
CA SER A 48 -6.75 14.85 25.04
C SER A 48 -6.42 16.07 24.18
N LEU A 49 -7.39 16.51 23.38
CA LEU A 49 -7.26 17.65 22.46
C LEU A 49 -6.89 18.97 23.15
N GLN A 50 -7.15 19.08 24.46
CA GLN A 50 -6.94 20.30 25.27
C GLN A 50 -5.45 20.59 25.53
N LEU A 51 -4.56 19.62 25.34
CA LEU A 51 -3.12 19.73 25.64
C LEU A 51 -2.25 20.13 24.44
N LYS A 52 -2.85 20.51 23.30
CA LYS A 52 -2.15 20.76 22.01
C LYS A 52 -1.03 21.81 22.04
N ASN A 53 -0.81 22.53 23.15
CA ASN A 53 0.30 23.47 23.30
C ASN A 53 1.67 22.80 23.63
N GLY A 54 1.72 21.47 23.80
CA GLY A 54 2.98 20.74 23.94
C GLY A 54 3.76 20.67 22.63
N ARG A 55 5.09 20.89 22.67
CA ARG A 55 5.97 20.86 21.48
C ARG A 55 6.12 19.47 20.83
N ASP A 56 5.67 18.41 21.50
CA ASP A 56 5.94 17.01 21.11
C ASP A 56 4.67 16.18 20.90
N ILE A 57 3.56 16.83 20.51
CA ILE A 57 2.29 16.16 20.23
C ILE A 57 2.17 15.94 18.73
N VAL A 58 2.02 14.67 18.33
CA VAL A 58 1.85 14.25 16.94
C VAL A 58 0.38 13.92 16.69
N ASP A 59 -0.18 14.47 15.61
CA ASP A 59 -1.51 14.11 15.11
C ASP A 59 -1.40 12.85 14.24
N VAL A 60 -1.73 11.70 14.82
CA VAL A 60 -1.59 10.40 14.15
C VAL A 60 -2.72 10.19 13.14
N SER A 61 -3.92 10.71 13.43
CA SER A 61 -5.06 10.65 12.51
C SER A 61 -4.71 11.31 11.17
N GLN A 62 -4.06 12.47 11.19
CA GLN A 62 -3.63 13.15 9.96
C GLN A 62 -2.61 12.32 9.17
N ASN A 63 -1.64 11.70 9.86
CA ASN A 63 -0.63 10.86 9.22
C ASN A 63 -1.23 9.62 8.55
N PHE A 64 -2.14 8.92 9.24
CA PHE A 64 -2.83 7.75 8.68
C PHE A 64 -3.75 8.14 7.52
N ASP A 65 -4.50 9.24 7.66
CA ASP A 65 -5.35 9.78 6.60
C ASP A 65 -4.54 10.13 5.33
N GLN A 66 -3.37 10.73 5.48
CA GLN A 66 -2.47 11.00 4.37
C GLN A 66 -2.03 9.72 3.65
N VAL A 67 -1.61 8.69 4.39
CA VAL A 67 -1.19 7.39 3.82
C VAL A 67 -2.35 6.72 3.07
N LEU A 68 -3.53 6.66 3.69
CA LEU A 68 -4.73 6.07 3.10
C LEU A 68 -5.14 6.79 1.80
N LYS A 69 -5.13 8.13 1.79
CA LYS A 69 -5.43 8.94 0.60
C LYS A 69 -4.42 8.72 -0.51
N LEU A 70 -3.12 8.64 -0.20
CA LEU A 70 -2.09 8.39 -1.21
C LEU A 70 -2.30 7.03 -1.89
N TYR A 71 -2.58 5.98 -1.11
CA TYR A 71 -2.93 4.67 -1.67
C TYR A 71 -4.20 4.73 -2.52
N PHE A 72 -5.29 5.30 -1.98
CA PHE A 72 -6.55 5.42 -2.70
C PHE A 72 -6.39 6.10 -4.06
N TRP A 73 -5.76 7.27 -4.10
CA TRP A 73 -5.56 8.01 -5.36
C TRP A 73 -4.62 7.28 -6.33
N SER A 74 -3.58 6.59 -5.82
CA SER A 74 -2.73 5.76 -6.68
C SER A 74 -3.51 4.62 -7.33
N ILE A 75 -4.43 3.98 -6.59
CA ILE A 75 -5.30 2.92 -7.10
C ILE A 75 -6.28 3.47 -8.15
N VAL A 76 -6.88 4.65 -7.92
CA VAL A 76 -7.74 5.31 -8.91
C VAL A 76 -6.98 5.56 -10.22
N VAL A 77 -5.74 6.02 -10.14
CA VAL A 77 -4.90 6.19 -11.34
C VAL A 77 -4.62 4.85 -12.03
N ASN A 78 -4.37 3.77 -11.28
CA ASN A 78 -4.19 2.44 -11.85
C ASN A 78 -5.46 1.91 -12.54
N VAL A 79 -6.65 2.14 -11.97
CA VAL A 79 -7.94 1.82 -12.61
C VAL A 79 -8.07 2.56 -13.95
N ILE A 80 -7.77 3.87 -13.97
CA ILE A 80 -7.79 4.66 -15.21
C ILE A 80 -6.79 4.09 -16.22
N GLN A 81 -5.58 3.74 -15.78
CA GLN A 81 -4.55 3.14 -16.63
C GLN A 81 -5.02 1.82 -17.26
N ASP A 82 -5.66 0.94 -16.48
CA ASP A 82 -6.18 -0.35 -16.96
C ASP A 82 -7.35 -0.17 -17.93
N ILE A 83 -8.25 0.78 -17.66
CA ILE A 83 -9.32 1.16 -18.59
C ILE A 83 -8.73 1.63 -19.92
N LEU A 84 -7.74 2.54 -19.89
CA LEU A 84 -7.07 3.00 -21.12
C LEU A 84 -6.40 1.85 -21.87
N ARG A 85 -5.75 0.92 -21.16
CA ARG A 85 -5.14 -0.27 -21.79
C ARG A 85 -6.18 -1.18 -22.46
N LEU A 86 -7.37 -1.34 -21.87
CA LEU A 86 -8.45 -2.12 -22.48
C LEU A 86 -9.00 -1.47 -23.75
N PHE A 87 -9.29 -0.17 -23.71
CA PHE A 87 -9.85 0.55 -24.87
C PHE A 87 -8.86 0.65 -26.02
N PHE A 88 -7.59 0.89 -25.73
CA PHE A 88 -6.57 1.14 -26.75
C PHE A 88 -5.73 -0.08 -27.10
N PHE A 89 -6.14 -1.26 -26.65
CA PHE A 89 -5.48 -2.53 -26.99
C PHE A 89 -5.38 -2.75 -28.51
N SER A 90 -6.37 -2.26 -29.28
CA SER A 90 -6.44 -2.46 -30.74
C SER A 90 -5.94 -1.27 -31.56
N TRP A 91 -5.52 -0.17 -30.91
CA TRP A 91 -5.08 1.05 -31.59
C TRP A 91 -3.63 1.39 -31.23
N ASP A 92 -2.74 1.30 -32.22
CA ASP A 92 -1.32 1.63 -32.05
C ASP A 92 -1.07 3.15 -32.09
N ASN A 93 -1.60 3.88 -31.09
CA ASN A 93 -1.41 5.32 -31.00
C ASN A 93 -0.27 5.66 -30.03
N ARG A 94 0.85 6.18 -30.58
CA ARG A 94 2.04 6.59 -29.82
C ARG A 94 1.72 7.55 -28.67
N LYS A 95 0.74 8.45 -28.83
CA LYS A 95 0.35 9.40 -27.78
C LYS A 95 -0.20 8.68 -26.54
N ILE A 96 -0.98 7.62 -26.76
CA ILE A 96 -1.62 6.87 -25.68
C ILE A 96 -0.60 6.04 -24.91
N LYS A 97 0.37 5.44 -25.61
CA LYS A 97 1.51 4.77 -24.97
C LYS A 97 2.28 5.72 -24.06
N ASN A 98 2.54 6.95 -24.51
CA ASN A 98 3.21 7.97 -23.68
C ASN A 98 2.35 8.38 -22.47
N THR A 99 1.03 8.52 -22.62
CA THR A 99 0.13 8.80 -21.50
C THR A 99 0.13 7.66 -20.48
N ILE A 100 0.03 6.40 -20.92
CA ILE A 100 0.09 5.22 -20.05
C ILE A 100 1.43 5.16 -19.31
N LEU A 101 2.53 5.52 -19.98
CA LEU A 101 3.85 5.61 -19.37
C LEU A 101 3.91 6.72 -18.30
N MET A 102 3.36 7.90 -18.57
CA MET A 102 3.30 8.95 -17.54
C MET A 102 2.42 8.54 -16.34
N LEU A 103 1.29 7.88 -16.57
CA LEU A 103 0.44 7.37 -15.49
C LEU A 103 1.13 6.30 -14.64
N SER A 104 2.14 5.61 -15.18
CA SER A 104 2.96 4.65 -14.42
C SER A 104 3.77 5.31 -13.29
N LEU A 105 3.92 6.64 -13.29
CA LEU A 105 4.49 7.36 -12.15
C LEU A 105 3.65 7.21 -10.87
N ALA A 106 2.38 6.79 -10.96
CA ALA A 106 1.57 6.44 -9.80
C ALA A 106 2.18 5.32 -8.95
N TYR A 107 2.98 4.41 -9.54
CA TYR A 107 3.71 3.39 -8.77
C TYR A 107 4.75 4.00 -7.83
N LEU A 108 5.35 5.16 -8.17
CA LEU A 108 6.25 5.88 -7.27
C LEU A 108 5.48 6.48 -6.09
N VAL A 109 4.26 6.99 -6.32
CA VAL A 109 3.38 7.47 -5.25
C VAL A 109 2.98 6.33 -4.33
N GLN A 110 2.69 5.15 -4.87
CA GLN A 110 2.37 3.95 -4.09
C GLN A 110 3.58 3.47 -3.27
N LEU A 111 4.79 3.51 -3.83
CA LEU A 111 6.03 3.21 -3.11
C LEU A 111 6.26 4.23 -1.97
N TYR A 112 6.04 5.51 -2.24
CA TYR A 112 6.13 6.54 -1.22
C TYR A 112 5.10 6.30 -0.09
N ALA A 113 3.84 6.00 -0.44
CA ALA A 113 2.81 5.64 0.54
C ALA A 113 3.20 4.42 1.38
N PHE A 114 3.86 3.42 0.78
CA PHE A 114 4.41 2.27 1.49
C PHE A 114 5.50 2.64 2.48
N VAL A 115 6.46 3.48 2.10
CA VAL A 115 7.48 3.99 3.03
C VAL A 115 6.85 4.78 4.17
N MET A 116 5.92 5.68 3.86
CA MET A 116 5.21 6.46 4.87
C MET A 116 4.36 5.59 5.80
N ASN A 117 3.73 4.53 5.29
CA ASN A 117 3.00 3.56 6.11
C ASN A 117 3.94 2.85 7.10
N ASN A 118 5.12 2.39 6.64
CA ASN A 118 6.13 1.84 7.54
C ASN A 118 6.51 2.84 8.64
N ILE A 119 6.81 4.08 8.28
CA ILE A 119 7.25 5.09 9.24
C ILE A 119 6.14 5.43 10.24
N TYR A 120 4.94 5.75 9.77
CA TYR A 120 3.87 6.24 10.63
C TYR A 120 3.20 5.14 11.45
N ARG A 121 3.03 3.93 10.90
CA ARG A 121 2.39 2.82 11.63
C ARG A 121 3.32 2.19 12.67
N LEU A 122 4.61 2.08 12.38
CA LEU A 122 5.60 1.45 13.28
C LEU A 122 6.18 2.40 14.33
N ARG A 123 5.92 3.70 14.22
CA ARG A 123 6.28 4.65 15.26
C ARG A 123 5.45 4.42 16.52
N HIS A 124 6.04 4.74 17.67
CA HIS A 124 5.40 4.61 18.98
C HIS A 124 4.02 5.27 19.01
N GLU A 125 3.91 6.49 18.50
CA GLU A 125 2.66 7.25 18.44
C GLU A 125 1.60 6.54 17.59
N GLY A 126 2.03 5.93 16.48
CA GLY A 126 1.19 5.10 15.61
C GLY A 126 0.63 3.87 16.33
N MET A 127 1.47 3.19 17.11
CA MET A 127 1.09 2.02 17.91
C MET A 127 0.14 2.39 19.06
N VAL A 128 0.38 3.53 19.73
CA VAL A 128 -0.52 4.06 20.77
C VAL A 128 -1.91 4.30 20.20
N CYS A 129 -2.02 5.07 19.12
CA CYS A 129 -3.30 5.43 18.52
C CYS A 129 -4.03 4.26 17.86
N SER A 130 -3.30 3.21 17.46
CA SER A 130 -3.88 1.97 16.95
C SER A 130 -4.36 1.03 18.07
N GLY A 131 -4.08 1.36 19.34
CA GLY A 131 -4.47 0.56 20.48
C GLY A 131 -3.57 -0.65 20.77
N ASP A 132 -2.35 -0.69 20.23
CA ASP A 132 -1.44 -1.84 20.34
C ASP A 132 -0.97 -2.11 21.79
N TYR A 133 -1.02 -1.09 22.65
CA TYR A 133 -0.65 -1.20 24.08
C TYR A 133 -1.81 -1.49 25.02
N GLN A 134 -3.06 -1.51 24.51
CA GLN A 134 -4.24 -1.68 25.36
C GLN A 134 -4.66 -3.15 25.44
N THR A 135 -5.13 -3.55 26.62
CA THR A 135 -5.70 -4.88 26.84
C THR A 135 -7.10 -4.98 26.24
N ASP A 136 -7.56 -6.20 25.96
CA ASP A 136 -8.89 -6.44 25.39
C ASP A 136 -10.03 -5.91 26.30
N GLU A 137 -9.82 -5.88 27.62
CA GLU A 137 -10.76 -5.30 28.57
C GLU A 137 -10.92 -3.78 28.35
N GLN A 138 -9.80 -3.06 28.18
CA GLN A 138 -9.79 -1.61 27.95
C GLN A 138 -10.37 -1.22 26.59
N LYS A 139 -10.22 -2.08 25.57
CA LYS A 139 -10.79 -1.84 24.24
C LYS A 139 -12.32 -1.80 24.21
N ASN A 140 -12.97 -2.40 25.21
CA ASN A 140 -14.42 -2.40 25.32
C ASN A 140 -14.99 -1.13 25.96
N GLU A 141 -14.15 -0.27 26.54
CA GLU A 141 -14.59 0.98 27.14
C GLU A 141 -15.03 1.99 26.07
N GLU A 142 -16.12 2.72 26.32
CA GLU A 142 -16.66 3.71 25.38
C GLU A 142 -15.67 4.84 25.08
N PHE A 143 -14.87 5.23 26.08
CA PHE A 143 -13.81 6.23 25.93
C PHE A 143 -12.73 5.79 24.92
N PHE A 144 -12.43 4.49 24.86
CA PHE A 144 -11.46 3.94 23.91
C PHE A 144 -11.93 4.17 22.46
N LYS A 145 -13.19 3.83 22.16
CA LYS A 145 -13.77 3.96 20.82
C LYS A 145 -13.83 5.40 20.30
N LEU A 146 -13.87 6.39 21.18
CA LEU A 146 -13.94 7.80 20.79
C LEU A 146 -12.57 8.46 20.58
N THR A 147 -11.50 7.84 21.09
CA THR A 147 -10.16 8.45 21.14
C THR A 147 -9.14 7.73 20.26
N TYR A 148 -9.30 6.42 20.08
CA TYR A 148 -8.39 5.58 19.31
C TYR A 148 -8.92 5.35 17.89
N ILE A 149 -7.99 5.28 16.93
CA ILE A 149 -8.28 5.00 15.52
C ILE A 149 -7.88 3.56 15.18
N GLU A 150 -8.42 2.62 15.95
CA GLU A 150 -8.02 1.21 15.94
C GLU A 150 -8.27 0.57 14.58
N GLN A 151 -9.43 0.79 13.96
CA GLN A 151 -9.78 0.10 12.71
C GLN A 151 -8.86 0.55 11.56
N ARG A 152 -8.54 1.85 11.48
CA ARG A 152 -7.56 2.37 10.51
C ARG A 152 -6.17 1.82 10.77
N GLY A 153 -5.73 1.82 12.03
CA GLY A 153 -4.43 1.30 12.44
C GLY A 153 -4.25 -0.19 12.12
N GLN A 154 -5.26 -1.00 12.39
CA GLN A 154 -5.27 -2.43 12.07
C GLN A 154 -5.29 -2.67 10.55
N PHE A 155 -6.08 -1.91 9.81
CA PHE A 155 -6.10 -2.02 8.34
C PHE A 155 -4.73 -1.70 7.73
N LEU A 156 -4.09 -0.60 8.16
CA LEU A 156 -2.75 -0.24 7.71
C LEU A 156 -1.70 -1.29 8.08
N TRP A 157 -1.86 -1.96 9.23
CA TRP A 157 -0.98 -3.07 9.65
C TRP A 157 -1.12 -4.30 8.76
N VAL A 158 -2.34 -4.76 8.51
CA VAL A 158 -2.60 -5.89 7.60
C VAL A 158 -2.07 -5.56 6.20
N PHE A 159 -2.33 -4.35 5.72
CA PHE A 159 -1.84 -3.92 4.41
C PHE A 159 -0.31 -3.84 4.35
N LEU A 160 0.33 -3.45 5.45
CA LEU A 160 1.79 -3.46 5.57
C LEU A 160 2.36 -4.88 5.42
N ILE A 161 1.77 -5.87 6.10
CA ILE A 161 2.16 -7.28 6.00
C ILE A 161 2.02 -7.80 4.57
N VAL A 162 0.90 -7.51 3.91
CA VAL A 162 0.66 -7.92 2.52
C VAL A 162 1.71 -7.35 1.58
N ASN A 163 2.04 -6.05 1.70
CA ASN A 163 3.08 -5.44 0.87
C ASN A 163 4.46 -6.06 1.09
N TRP A 164 4.85 -6.30 2.35
CA TRP A 164 6.13 -6.96 2.65
C TRP A 164 6.19 -8.39 2.10
N THR A 165 5.07 -9.11 2.14
CA THR A 165 4.97 -10.46 1.55
C THR A 165 5.13 -10.40 0.04
N MET A 166 4.51 -9.42 -0.64
CA MET A 166 4.68 -9.22 -2.08
C MET A 166 6.14 -8.90 -2.46
N VAL A 167 6.81 -8.03 -1.69
CA VAL A 167 8.23 -7.70 -1.90
C VAL A 167 9.10 -8.94 -1.74
N ALA A 168 8.89 -9.73 -0.68
CA ALA A 168 9.62 -10.96 -0.44
C ALA A 168 9.42 -11.97 -1.57
N CYS A 169 8.18 -12.21 -2.00
CA CYS A 169 7.88 -13.09 -3.14
C CYS A 169 8.54 -12.60 -4.44
N GLY A 170 8.48 -11.29 -4.72
CA GLY A 170 9.13 -10.70 -5.89
C GLY A 170 10.64 -10.90 -5.90
N LEU A 171 11.30 -10.70 -4.75
CA LEU A 171 12.73 -10.96 -4.59
C LEU A 171 13.07 -12.44 -4.78
N CYS A 172 12.28 -13.36 -4.24
CA CYS A 172 12.49 -14.80 -4.44
C CYS A 172 12.40 -15.19 -5.92
N ILE A 173 11.39 -14.69 -6.65
CA ILE A 173 11.24 -14.94 -8.08
C ILE A 173 12.45 -14.39 -8.86
N LEU A 174 12.87 -13.16 -8.55
CA LEU A 174 14.04 -12.55 -9.19
C LEU A 174 15.31 -13.38 -9.00
N LEU A 175 15.58 -13.84 -7.77
CA LEU A 175 16.74 -14.68 -7.46
C LEU A 175 16.69 -16.02 -8.20
N LEU A 176 15.51 -16.64 -8.30
CA LEU A 176 15.33 -17.88 -9.08
C LEU A 176 15.59 -17.67 -10.58
N CYS A 177 15.12 -16.54 -11.14
CA CYS A 177 15.38 -16.20 -12.54
C CYS A 177 16.88 -15.98 -12.82
N LEU A 178 17.59 -15.29 -11.92
CA LEU A 178 19.03 -15.06 -12.05
C LEU A 178 19.83 -16.39 -11.95
N ALA A 179 19.44 -17.29 -11.05
CA ALA A 179 20.08 -18.60 -10.93
C ALA A 179 19.90 -19.47 -12.20
N GLN A 180 18.75 -19.34 -12.89
CA GLN A 180 18.49 -20.06 -14.13
C GLN A 180 19.30 -19.50 -15.31
N SER A 181 19.50 -18.18 -15.40
CA SER A 181 20.29 -17.59 -16.49
C SER A 181 21.75 -18.06 -16.45
N ASP A 182 22.34 -18.17 -15.25
CA ASP A 182 23.72 -18.63 -15.11
C ASP A 182 23.90 -20.09 -15.50
N SER A 183 22.90 -20.92 -15.17
CA SER A 183 22.87 -22.34 -15.55
C SER A 183 22.78 -22.52 -17.08
N PHE A 184 22.03 -21.67 -17.78
CA PHE A 184 21.91 -21.69 -19.24
C PHE A 184 23.19 -21.21 -19.94
N VAL A 185 23.88 -20.22 -19.38
CA VAL A 185 25.18 -19.76 -19.89
C VAL A 185 26.25 -20.84 -19.73
N LEU A 186 26.31 -21.50 -18.56
CA LEU A 186 27.22 -22.62 -18.30
C LEU A 186 26.99 -23.81 -19.26
N LEU A 187 25.74 -24.15 -19.56
CA LEU A 187 25.41 -25.24 -20.47
C LEU A 187 25.91 -24.96 -21.91
N ASN A 188 25.76 -23.72 -22.40
CA ASN A 188 26.21 -23.33 -23.73
C ASN A 188 27.74 -23.24 -23.82
N VAL A 189 28.43 -22.81 -22.76
CA VAL A 189 29.90 -22.81 -22.71
C VAL A 189 30.45 -24.24 -22.73
N MET A 190 29.83 -25.18 -22.01
CA MET A 190 30.25 -26.58 -22.03
C MET A 190 30.03 -27.27 -23.38
N GLN A 191 28.95 -26.94 -24.11
CA GLN A 191 28.72 -27.48 -25.45
C GLN A 191 29.70 -26.94 -26.50
N GLY A 192 30.16 -25.69 -26.35
CA GLY A 192 31.18 -25.10 -27.23
C GLY A 192 32.61 -25.60 -26.99
N LEU A 193 32.90 -26.19 -25.82
CA LEU A 193 34.21 -26.77 -25.47
C LEU A 193 34.36 -28.25 -25.86
N CYS A 194 33.31 -28.88 -26.39
CA CYS A 194 33.32 -30.27 -26.85
C CYS A 194 33.40 -30.43 -28.38
N VAL A 195 33.83 -29.39 -29.12
CA VAL A 195 34.10 -29.43 -30.57
C VAL A 195 35.59 -29.26 -30.84
#